data_AF-A0A8H8NJL3-F1
#
_entry.id   AF-A0A8H8NJL3-F1
#
_cell.length_a   1.000
_cell.length_b   1.000
_cell.length_c   1.000
_cell.angle_alpha   90.00
_cell.angle_beta   90.00
_cell.angle_gamma   90.00
#
_symmetry.space_group_name_H-M   'P 1'
#
loop_
_entity.id
_entity.type
_entity.pdbx_description
1 polymer ?
#
loop_
_entity_poly.entity_id
_entity_poly.type
_entity_poly.pdbx_seq_one_letter_code
_entity_poly.pdbx_strand_id
1 'polypeptide(L)'
;MSPALPACLLCLFAPRPIFSRLTQVLTGHAFIGEYYKRFVPDKNTFCPCGKPLQTRQHILLDRPDYADFHHLFITDRGDKLFLPDILGTPRGIEKLTVFLERTTAFTKQH
;
A
#
# COMPACT_ATOMS: atom_id res chain seq x y z
N MET A 1 -16.74 -17.38 -15.78
CA MET A 1 -16.12 -16.04 -15.69
C MET A 1 -16.81 -15.31 -14.54
N SER A 2 -16.19 -15.17 -13.38
CA SER A 2 -16.78 -14.40 -12.28
C SER A 2 -16.71 -12.90 -12.62
N PRO A 3 -17.78 -12.12 -12.42
CA PRO A 3 -17.72 -10.68 -12.63
C PRO A 3 -16.73 -10.08 -11.63
N ALA A 4 -15.84 -9.22 -12.10
CA ALA A 4 -14.98 -8.43 -11.24
C ALA A 4 -15.88 -7.59 -10.33
N LEU A 5 -15.79 -7.82 -9.02
CA LEU A 5 -16.52 -6.99 -8.05
C LEU A 5 -15.97 -5.57 -8.16
N PRO A 6 -16.82 -4.53 -8.15
CA PRO A 6 -16.33 -3.16 -8.11
C PRO A 6 -15.44 -2.99 -6.87
N ALA A 7 -14.37 -2.21 -6.97
CA ALA A 7 -13.37 -2.05 -5.90
C ALA A 7 -13.99 -1.73 -4.53
N CYS A 8 -15.10 -0.98 -4.53
CA CYS A 8 -15.90 -0.69 -3.34
C CYS A 8 -16.44 -1.95 -2.63
N LEU A 9 -16.84 -3.00 -3.35
CA LEU A 9 -17.33 -4.24 -2.74
C LEU A 9 -16.20 -5.06 -2.13
N LEU A 10 -15.01 -5.09 -2.73
CA LEU A 10 -13.85 -5.80 -2.18
C LEU A 10 -13.49 -5.25 -0.79
N CYS A 11 -13.59 -3.93 -0.63
CA CYS A 11 -13.37 -3.26 0.65
C CYS A 11 -14.38 -3.69 1.72
N LEU A 12 -15.66 -3.89 1.37
CA LEU A 12 -16.73 -4.17 2.33
C LEU A 12 -16.66 -5.58 2.95
N PHE A 13 -16.02 -6.53 2.27
CA PHE A 13 -15.89 -7.91 2.75
C PHE A 13 -14.51 -8.23 3.35
N ALA A 14 -13.55 -7.31 3.27
CA ALA A 14 -12.23 -7.50 3.87
C ALA A 14 -12.33 -7.48 5.40
N PRO A 15 -11.54 -8.31 6.12
CA PRO A 15 -11.46 -8.23 7.58
C PRO A 15 -11.15 -6.79 8.03
N ARG A 16 -11.75 -6.35 9.15
CA ARG A 16 -11.61 -4.97 9.68
C ARG A 16 -10.16 -4.44 9.65
N PRO A 17 -9.12 -5.20 10.03
CA PRO A 17 -7.73 -4.71 9.99
C PRO A 17 -7.22 -4.44 8.56
N ILE A 18 -7.70 -5.19 7.57
CA ILE A 18 -7.35 -5.01 6.16
C ILE A 18 -8.08 -3.80 5.60
N PHE A 19 -9.40 -3.72 5.82
CA PHE A 19 -10.21 -2.57 5.39
C PHE A 19 -9.68 -1.24 5.94
N SER A 20 -9.31 -1.22 7.23
CA SER A 20 -8.74 -0.02 7.86
C SER A 20 -7.43 0.40 7.21
N ARG A 21 -6.50 -0.54 6.97
CA ARG A 21 -5.22 -0.23 6.34
C ARG A 21 -5.38 0.18 4.88
N LEU A 22 -6.27 -0.49 4.16
CA LEU A 22 -6.60 -0.13 2.78
C LEU A 22 -7.10 1.33 2.71
N THR A 23 -8.07 1.68 3.57
CA THR A 23 -8.59 3.06 3.67
C THR A 23 -7.49 4.08 3.97
N GLN A 24 -6.60 3.76 4.92
CA GLN A 24 -5.47 4.61 5.27
C GLN A 24 -4.51 4.82 4.09
N VAL A 25 -4.17 3.77 3.34
CA VAL A 25 -3.28 3.85 2.17
C VAL A 25 -3.92 4.67 1.05
N LEU A 26 -5.19 4.42 0.75
CA LEU A 26 -5.95 5.12 -0.30
C LEU A 26 -6.05 6.62 -0.01
N THR A 27 -6.33 6.99 1.24
CA THR A 27 -6.49 8.39 1.65
C THR A 27 -5.17 9.10 1.99
N GLY A 28 -4.03 8.39 1.97
CA GLY A 28 -2.74 8.94 2.39
C GLY A 28 -2.61 9.18 3.89
N HIS A 29 -3.44 8.52 4.71
CA HIS A 29 -3.44 8.58 6.17
C HIS A 29 -2.81 7.33 6.82
N ALA A 30 -1.90 6.67 6.12
CA ALA A 30 -1.17 5.52 6.63
C ALA A 30 -0.03 5.95 7.57
N PHE A 31 0.39 5.06 8.47
CA PHE A 31 1.48 5.31 9.44
C PHE A 31 2.86 5.30 8.78
N ILE A 32 3.13 6.28 7.92
CA ILE A 32 4.34 6.39 7.11
C ILE A 32 4.90 7.81 7.09
N GLY A 33 6.12 7.95 6.59
CA GLY A 33 6.80 9.24 6.45
C GLY A 33 6.00 10.33 5.74
N GLU A 34 5.28 10.03 4.64
CA GLU A 34 4.40 11.01 3.97
C GLU A 34 3.35 11.62 4.92
N TYR A 35 2.70 10.77 5.72
CA TYR A 35 1.71 11.19 6.69
C TYR A 35 2.34 11.98 7.83
N TYR A 36 3.42 11.47 8.42
CA TYR A 36 4.11 12.14 9.53
C TYR A 36 4.64 13.51 9.13
N LYS A 37 5.25 13.63 7.96
CA LYS A 37 5.72 14.91 7.42
C LYS A 37 4.61 15.97 7.37
N ARG A 38 3.36 15.55 7.08
CA ARG A 38 2.22 16.45 6.91
C ARG A 38 1.47 16.73 8.22
N PHE A 39 1.34 15.74 9.09
CA PHE A 39 0.40 15.78 10.22
C PHE A 39 1.06 15.61 11.59
N VAL A 40 2.32 15.17 11.65
CA VAL A 40 3.05 14.92 12.91
C VAL A 40 4.53 15.34 12.76
N PRO A 41 4.84 16.66 12.76
CA PRO A 41 6.16 17.17 12.38
C PRO A 41 7.36 16.60 13.15
N ASP A 42 7.16 16.20 14.41
CA ASP A 42 8.23 15.69 15.28
C ASP A 42 8.53 14.19 15.07
N LYS A 43 7.80 13.50 14.18
CA LYS A 43 8.04 12.09 13.89
C LYS A 43 9.09 11.91 12.79
N ASN A 44 9.93 10.90 12.97
CA ASN A 44 10.89 10.49 11.96
C ASN A 44 10.17 10.06 10.66
N THR A 45 10.56 10.66 9.53
CA THR A 45 9.96 10.41 8.21
C THR A 45 10.78 9.48 7.33
N PHE A 46 12.00 9.13 7.75
CA PHE A 46 12.92 8.29 7.00
C PHE A 46 12.40 6.86 6.94
N CYS A 47 12.62 6.20 5.82
CA CYS A 47 12.34 4.77 5.71
C CYS A 47 13.44 3.99 6.46
N PRO A 48 13.11 2.94 7.22
CA PRO A 48 14.10 2.07 7.86
C PRO A 48 15.15 1.49 6.92
N CYS A 49 14.84 1.34 5.62
CA CYS A 49 15.79 0.89 4.61
C CYS A 49 16.73 2.00 4.09
N GLY A 50 16.78 3.17 4.75
CA GLY A 50 17.70 4.26 4.44
C GLY A 50 17.20 5.29 3.42
N LYS A 51 15.97 5.17 2.90
CA LYS A 51 15.40 6.22 2.03
C LYS A 51 15.01 7.45 2.85
N PRO A 52 15.23 8.67 2.32
CA PRO A 52 15.02 9.91 3.07
C PRO A 52 13.55 10.18 3.43
N LEU A 53 12.61 9.61 2.67
CA LEU A 53 11.19 9.69 2.94
C LEU A 53 10.53 8.35 2.67
N GLN A 54 9.76 7.88 3.64
CA GLN A 54 8.92 6.70 3.47
C GLN A 54 7.61 7.08 2.76
N THR A 55 7.52 6.74 1.48
CA THR A 55 6.35 6.99 0.62
C THR A 55 5.53 5.72 0.38
N ARG A 56 4.24 5.87 0.01
CA ARG A 56 3.40 4.73 -0.42
C ARG A 56 4.03 4.00 -1.61
N GLN A 57 4.50 4.76 -2.59
CA GLN A 57 5.16 4.22 -3.78
C GLN A 57 6.38 3.37 -3.40
N HIS A 58 7.26 3.92 -2.55
CA HIS A 58 8.47 3.21 -2.14
C HIS A 58 8.12 1.92 -1.38
N ILE A 59 7.18 1.97 -0.43
CA ILE A 59 6.75 0.78 0.32
C ILE A 59 6.24 -0.32 -0.61
N LEU A 60 5.43 0.03 -1.60
CA LEU A 60 4.79 -0.94 -2.49
C LEU A 60 5.74 -1.49 -3.55
N LEU A 61 6.64 -0.65 -4.10
CA LEU A 61 7.38 -0.98 -5.32
C LEU A 61 8.88 -1.24 -5.11
N ASP A 62 9.45 -0.78 -4.01
CA ASP A 62 10.91 -0.64 -3.87
C ASP A 62 11.44 -1.11 -2.52
N ARG A 63 10.59 -1.24 -1.50
CA ARG A 63 11.06 -1.47 -0.14
C ARG A 63 11.59 -2.91 0.03
N PRO A 64 12.87 -3.10 0.41
CA PRO A 64 13.52 -4.41 0.37
C PRO A 64 12.85 -5.48 1.23
N ASP A 65 12.39 -5.17 2.44
CA ASP A 65 11.72 -6.18 3.29
C ASP A 65 10.33 -6.59 2.77
N TYR A 66 9.90 -6.09 1.61
CA TYR A 66 8.72 -6.55 0.89
C TYR A 66 9.04 -7.07 -0.53
N ALA A 67 10.31 -7.37 -0.83
CA ALA A 67 10.76 -7.82 -2.15
C ALA A 67 9.96 -9.02 -2.69
N ASP A 68 9.64 -9.98 -1.83
CA ASP A 68 8.85 -11.17 -2.18
C ASP A 68 7.45 -10.82 -2.71
N PHE A 69 6.94 -9.62 -2.44
CA PHE A 69 5.62 -9.16 -2.87
C PHE A 69 5.65 -8.15 -4.02
N HIS A 70 6.83 -7.70 -4.46
CA HIS A 70 6.94 -6.70 -5.55
C HIS A 70 6.30 -7.20 -6.85
N HIS A 71 6.29 -8.52 -7.08
CA HIS A 71 5.65 -9.14 -8.24
C HIS A 71 4.15 -8.81 -8.36
N LEU A 72 3.47 -8.50 -7.24
CA LEU A 72 2.07 -8.06 -7.26
C LEU A 72 1.91 -6.75 -8.04
N PHE A 73 2.92 -5.89 -8.04
CA PHE A 73 2.87 -4.55 -8.62
C PHE A 73 3.75 -4.41 -9.87
N ILE A 74 4.04 -5.51 -10.54
CA ILE A 74 4.73 -5.54 -11.83
C ILE A 74 3.74 -6.00 -12.92
N THR A 75 3.88 -5.44 -14.13
CA THR A 75 3.13 -5.83 -15.32
C THR A 75 3.74 -7.08 -15.97
N ASP A 76 3.02 -7.70 -16.89
CA ASP A 76 3.53 -8.86 -17.64
C ASP A 76 4.78 -8.51 -18.50
N ARG A 77 5.04 -7.22 -18.74
CA ARG A 77 6.23 -6.72 -19.44
C ARG A 77 7.43 -6.47 -18.52
N GLY A 78 7.26 -6.63 -17.21
CA GLY A 78 8.31 -6.33 -16.22
C GLY A 78 8.29 -4.90 -15.68
N ASP A 79 7.38 -4.04 -16.16
CA ASP A 79 7.28 -2.65 -15.69
C ASP A 79 6.54 -2.55 -14.36
N LYS A 80 6.97 -1.65 -13.47
CA LYS A 80 6.25 -1.33 -12.24
C LYS A 80 4.93 -0.63 -12.55
N LEU A 81 3.88 -0.99 -11.83
CA LEU A 81 2.59 -0.32 -11.92
C LEU A 81 2.69 1.13 -11.44
N PHE A 82 1.94 2.01 -12.10
CA PHE A 82 1.82 3.39 -11.67
C PHE A 82 0.97 3.47 -10.40
N LEU A 83 1.38 4.30 -9.43
CA LEU A 83 0.71 4.35 -8.12
C LEU A 83 -0.80 4.66 -8.23
N PRO A 84 -1.25 5.63 -9.06
CA PRO A 84 -2.68 5.84 -9.31
C PRO A 84 -3.43 4.59 -9.80
N ASP A 85 -2.80 3.71 -10.57
CA ASP A 85 -3.45 2.48 -11.02
C ASP A 85 -3.60 1.48 -9.85
N ILE A 86 -2.60 1.39 -8.98
CA ILE A 86 -2.63 0.56 -7.77
C ILE A 86 -3.75 1.05 -6.83
N LEU A 87 -3.88 2.36 -6.66
CA LEU A 87 -4.81 2.96 -5.70
C LEU A 87 -6.22 3.20 -6.27
N GLY A 88 -6.36 3.32 -7.59
CA GLY A 88 -7.56 3.82 -8.24
C GLY A 88 -8.35 2.77 -9.04
N THR A 89 -7.75 1.61 -9.35
CA THR A 89 -8.41 0.57 -10.15
C THR A 89 -8.84 -0.62 -9.29
N PRO A 90 -9.91 -1.35 -9.65
CA PRO A 90 -10.30 -2.58 -8.95
C PRO A 90 -9.17 -3.61 -8.88
N ARG A 91 -8.47 -3.85 -9.99
CA ARG A 91 -7.33 -4.78 -10.05
C ARG A 91 -6.17 -4.32 -9.16
N GLY A 92 -5.90 -3.02 -9.11
CA GLY A 92 -4.89 -2.44 -8.22
C GLY A 92 -5.24 -2.64 -6.75
N ILE A 93 -6.51 -2.39 -6.39
CA ILE A 93 -7.02 -2.54 -5.02
C ILE A 93 -7.02 -4.01 -4.58
N GLU A 94 -7.35 -4.96 -5.46
CA GLU A 94 -7.21 -6.40 -5.19
C GLU A 94 -5.77 -6.78 -4.86
N LYS A 95 -4.81 -6.37 -5.72
CA LYS A 95 -3.37 -6.60 -5.49
C LYS A 95 -2.89 -5.97 -4.18
N LEU A 96 -3.32 -4.73 -3.89
CA LEU A 96 -3.01 -4.05 -2.64
C LEU A 96 -3.60 -4.77 -1.43
N THR A 97 -4.82 -5.32 -1.54
CA THR A 97 -5.47 -6.09 -0.47
C THR A 97 -4.66 -7.35 -0.14
N VAL A 98 -4.27 -8.12 -1.18
CA VAL A 98 -3.40 -9.30 -1.00
C VAL A 98 -2.07 -8.93 -0.34
N PHE A 99 -1.46 -7.81 -0.75
CA PHE A 99 -0.24 -7.30 -0.11
C PHE A 99 -0.44 -6.97 1.37
N LEU A 100 -1.54 -6.31 1.74
CA LEU A 100 -1.83 -5.96 3.12
C LEU A 100 -2.15 -7.19 3.98
N GLU A 101 -2.79 -8.21 3.43
CA GLU A 101 -3.04 -9.47 4.13
C GLU A 101 -1.76 -10.23 4.49
N ARG A 102 -0.71 -10.08 3.67
CA ARG A 102 0.54 -10.83 3.81
C ARG A 102 1.66 -10.06 4.50
N THR A 103 1.48 -8.76 4.73
CA THR A 103 2.53 -7.89 5.27
C THR A 103 2.03 -7.08 6.47
N THR A 104 2.99 -6.60 7.25
CA THR A 104 2.77 -5.59 8.29
C THR A 104 2.93 -4.16 7.75
N ALA A 105 2.88 -3.96 6.43
CA ALA A 105 2.99 -2.64 5.84
C ALA A 105 1.87 -1.72 6.36
N PHE A 106 2.22 -0.44 6.51
CA PHE A 106 1.30 0.62 6.93
C PHE A 106 0.69 0.44 8.32
N THR A 107 1.18 -0.48 9.14
CA THR A 107 0.84 -0.54 10.57
C THR A 107 1.62 0.51 11.35
N LYS A 108 1.06 0.94 12.49
CA LYS A 108 1.81 1.75 13.45
C LYS A 108 2.89 0.87 14.07
N GLN A 109 4.15 1.27 13.93
CA GLN A 109 5.24 0.64 14.68
C GLN A 109 5.24 1.19 16.12
N HIS A 110 5.34 0.28 17.10
CA HIS A 110 5.37 0.60 18.52
C HIS A 110 6.76 1.11 18.94
#